data_AF-A0A835NQ46-F1
#
_entry.id   AF-A0A835NQ46-F1
#
_cell.length_a   1.000
_cell.length_b   1.000
_cell.length_c   1.000
_cell.angle_alpha   90.00
_cell.angle_beta   90.00
_cell.angle_gamma   90.00
#
_symmetry.space_group_name_H-M   'P 1'
#
loop_
_entity.id
_entity.type
_entity.pdbx_description
1 polymer ?
#
loop_
_entity_poly.entity_id
_entity_poly.type
_entity_poly.pdbx_seq_one_letter_code
_entity_poly.pdbx_strand_id
1 'polypeptide(L)'
;MASFRIRQYQDQDYEAVRALFARGILEHTPAGFRHILRAARVRLALLAVFVAARAAAGSWVLGLGTVALALVLVWVLMRSLSTEYVRDALGTDLCDVAGSYLRAPDRCFWVAEEGGTVVGMVAAVPTGRGELELKRMSVSREHRGRGLARALCREVLAFARARGYGTVVLSTSVVQVVAQRLYEGQGFRKVGSSYPSLLGTLLNFQIFHYRCDLGDGTK
;
A
#
# COMPACT_ATOMS: atom_id res chain seq x y z
N MET A 1 -15.18 13.45 -21.51
CA MET A 1 -14.70 12.70 -20.33
C MET A 1 -13.65 11.74 -20.82
N ALA A 2 -12.39 11.86 -20.39
CA ALA A 2 -11.36 10.94 -20.84
C ALA A 2 -11.69 9.52 -20.30
N SER A 3 -11.94 8.59 -21.23
CA SER A 3 -12.31 7.21 -20.94
C SER A 3 -11.02 6.40 -20.76
N PHE A 4 -10.81 5.89 -19.55
CA PHE A 4 -9.76 4.92 -19.32
C PHE A 4 -10.22 3.52 -19.77
N ARG A 5 -9.28 2.69 -20.23
CA ARG A 5 -9.52 1.28 -20.58
C ARG A 5 -8.74 0.40 -19.62
N ILE A 6 -9.41 -0.60 -19.05
CA ILE A 6 -8.72 -1.66 -18.29
C ILE A 6 -8.40 -2.79 -19.27
N ARG A 7 -7.15 -3.25 -19.26
CA ARG A 7 -6.69 -4.40 -20.04
C ARG A 7 -5.64 -5.18 -19.25
N GLN A 8 -5.37 -6.41 -19.70
CA GLN A 8 -4.27 -7.19 -19.17
C GLN A 8 -2.92 -6.51 -19.49
N TYR A 9 -1.95 -6.71 -18.61
CA TYR A 9 -0.57 -6.27 -18.77
C TYR A 9 0.05 -6.81 -20.07
N GLN A 10 0.91 -6.00 -20.69
CA GLN A 10 1.76 -6.34 -21.82
C GLN A 10 3.20 -5.97 -21.49
N ASP A 11 4.18 -6.63 -22.10
CA ASP A 11 5.61 -6.41 -21.76
C ASP A 11 6.09 -4.98 -22.03
N GLN A 12 5.46 -4.25 -22.95
CA GLN A 12 5.72 -2.82 -23.16
C GLN A 12 5.38 -1.94 -21.94
N ASP A 13 4.52 -2.42 -21.03
CA ASP A 13 4.11 -1.71 -19.81
C ASP A 13 5.13 -1.85 -18.67
N TYR A 14 6.16 -2.69 -18.82
CA TYR A 14 7.08 -3.12 -17.75
C TYR A 14 7.64 -1.96 -16.93
N GLU A 15 8.26 -0.98 -17.60
CA GLU A 15 8.84 0.18 -16.93
C GLU A 15 7.76 1.06 -16.30
N ALA A 16 6.63 1.22 -16.99
CA ALA A 16 5.53 2.07 -16.53
C ALA A 16 4.89 1.54 -15.24
N VAL A 17 4.63 0.23 -15.14
CA VAL A 17 4.04 -0.39 -13.94
C VAL A 17 5.02 -0.36 -12.76
N ARG A 18 6.30 -0.64 -13.00
CA ARG A 18 7.35 -0.58 -11.96
C ARG A 18 7.49 0.83 -11.40
N ALA A 19 7.55 1.83 -12.27
CA ALA A 19 7.64 3.24 -11.88
C ALA A 19 6.35 3.74 -11.19
N LEU A 20 5.17 3.32 -11.67
CA LEU A 20 3.88 3.67 -11.06
C LEU A 20 3.71 3.07 -9.67
N PHE A 21 4.12 1.81 -9.48
CA PHE A 21 4.11 1.16 -8.18
C PHE A 21 5.06 1.86 -7.20
N ALA A 22 6.32 2.07 -7.60
CA ALA A 22 7.33 2.71 -6.77
C ALA A 22 6.90 4.11 -6.31
N ARG A 23 6.42 4.95 -7.25
CA ARG A 23 5.90 6.29 -6.93
C ARG A 23 4.70 6.21 -5.99
N GLY A 24 3.74 5.34 -6.29
CA GLY A 24 2.52 5.18 -5.48
C GLY A 24 2.80 4.81 -4.03
N ILE A 25 3.77 3.92 -3.77
CA ILE A 25 4.17 3.58 -2.40
C ILE A 25 4.91 4.74 -1.72
N LEU A 26 5.91 5.31 -2.38
CA LEU A 26 6.77 6.33 -1.78
C LEU A 26 6.01 7.63 -1.45
N GLU A 27 4.93 7.94 -2.18
CA GLU A 27 4.02 9.06 -1.92
C GLU A 27 3.41 9.03 -0.52
N HIS A 28 3.28 7.86 0.11
CA HIS A 28 2.69 7.74 1.45
C HIS A 28 3.69 8.00 2.59
N THR A 29 4.99 8.13 2.31
CA THR A 29 6.04 8.38 3.32
C THR A 29 5.71 9.58 4.23
N PRO A 30 5.30 10.75 3.71
CA PRO A 30 4.95 11.90 4.55
C PRO A 30 3.65 11.70 5.36
N ALA A 31 2.71 10.89 4.85
CA ALA A 31 1.51 10.52 5.60
C ALA A 31 1.87 9.59 6.76
N GLY A 32 2.77 8.63 6.54
CA GLY A 32 3.38 7.78 7.57
C GLY A 32 4.01 8.59 8.70
N PHE A 33 4.89 9.51 8.35
CA PHE A 33 5.55 10.40 9.32
C PHE A 33 4.55 11.20 10.17
N ARG A 34 3.56 11.84 9.53
CA ARG A 34 2.51 12.59 10.23
C ARG A 34 1.63 11.69 11.11
N HIS A 35 1.36 10.46 10.70
CA HIS A 35 0.60 9.50 11.51
C HIS A 35 1.34 9.17 12.80
N ILE A 36 2.65 8.89 12.72
CA ILE A 36 3.50 8.61 13.88
C ILE A 36 3.51 9.80 14.84
N LEU A 37 3.72 11.02 14.33
CA LEU A 37 3.76 12.22 15.17
C LEU A 37 2.43 12.56 15.86
N ARG A 38 1.30 12.06 15.37
CA ARG A 38 0.00 12.23 16.04
C ARG A 38 -0.19 11.29 17.23
N ALA A 39 0.56 10.20 17.31
CA ALA A 39 0.45 9.26 18.41
C ALA A 39 0.88 9.93 19.74
N ALA A 40 0.01 9.87 20.76
CA ALA A 40 0.28 10.48 22.06
C ALA A 40 1.60 10.00 22.67
N ARG A 41 1.88 8.70 22.60
CA ARG A 41 3.13 8.10 23.08
C ARG A 41 4.39 8.66 22.42
N VAL A 42 4.34 8.98 21.12
CA VAL A 42 5.49 9.56 20.40
C VAL A 42 5.71 10.99 20.85
N ARG A 43 4.64 11.78 21.00
CA ARG A 43 4.73 13.16 21.51
C ARG A 43 5.27 13.19 22.94
N LEU A 44 4.80 12.29 23.79
CA LEU A 44 5.31 12.14 25.16
C LEU A 44 6.77 11.71 25.19
N ALA A 45 7.18 10.76 24.33
CA ALA A 45 8.57 10.33 24.22
C ALA A 45 9.48 11.48 23.75
N LEU A 46 9.07 12.25 22.73
CA LEU A 46 9.83 13.42 22.26
C LEU A 46 9.95 14.48 23.36
N LEU A 47 8.88 14.72 24.12
CA LEU A 47 8.90 15.63 25.28
C LEU A 47 9.84 15.12 26.38
N ALA A 48 9.82 13.82 26.69
CA ALA A 48 10.71 13.22 27.67
C ALA A 48 12.18 13.32 27.24
N VAL A 49 12.50 13.04 25.97
CA VAL A 49 13.84 13.23 25.40
C VAL A 49 14.28 14.69 25.51
N PHE A 50 13.38 15.63 25.19
CA PHE A 50 13.66 17.06 25.32
C PHE A 50 14.00 17.45 26.77
N VAL A 51 13.15 17.07 27.74
CA VAL A 51 13.33 17.40 29.15
C VAL A 51 14.61 16.78 29.70
N ALA A 52 14.89 15.52 29.36
CA ALA A 52 16.10 14.84 29.79
C ALA A 52 17.37 15.50 29.21
N ALA A 53 17.39 15.79 27.91
CA ALA A 53 18.52 16.46 27.27
C ALA A 53 18.75 17.88 27.82
N ARG A 54 17.66 18.62 28.06
CA ARG A 54 17.68 19.94 28.68
C ARG A 54 18.23 19.92 30.11
N ALA A 55 17.80 18.94 30.91
CA ALA A 55 18.25 18.78 32.29
C ALA A 55 19.74 18.39 32.36
N ALA A 56 20.18 17.50 31.47
CA ALA A 56 21.57 17.04 31.43
C ALA A 56 22.54 18.12 30.91
N ALA A 57 22.14 18.87 29.88
CA ALA A 57 23.03 19.81 29.20
C ALA A 57 22.88 21.28 29.65
N GLY A 58 21.86 21.60 30.45
CA GLY A 58 21.52 22.97 30.86
C GLY A 58 21.07 23.90 29.72
N SER A 59 21.13 23.47 28.47
CA SER A 59 20.91 24.30 27.27
C SER A 59 19.62 23.93 26.54
N TRP A 60 18.81 24.95 26.21
CA TRP A 60 17.63 24.81 25.36
C TRP A 60 17.98 24.37 23.94
N VAL A 61 19.10 24.86 23.41
CA VAL A 61 19.54 24.58 22.03
C VAL A 61 19.84 23.09 21.87
N LEU A 62 20.56 22.50 22.84
CA LEU A 62 20.87 21.07 22.83
C LEU A 62 19.61 20.22 23.01
N GLY A 63 18.68 20.62 23.87
CA GLY A 63 17.38 19.98 24.01
C GLY A 63 16.60 19.94 22.68
N LEU A 64 16.44 21.09 22.01
CA LEU A 64 15.76 21.16 20.70
C LEU A 64 16.51 20.38 19.62
N GLY A 65 17.86 20.43 19.63
CA GLY A 65 18.70 19.69 18.70
C GLY A 65 18.49 18.17 18.78
N THR A 66 18.39 17.61 19.99
CA THR A 66 18.11 16.17 20.17
C THR A 66 16.74 15.76 19.63
N VAL A 67 15.71 16.59 19.82
CA VAL A 67 14.38 16.35 19.25
C VAL A 67 14.42 16.40 17.73
N ALA A 68 15.10 17.40 17.16
CA ALA A 68 15.26 17.52 15.71
C ALA A 68 15.95 16.28 15.12
N LEU A 69 17.01 15.79 15.77
CA LEU A 69 17.72 14.58 15.37
C LEU A 69 16.82 13.34 15.44
N ALA A 70 16.02 13.21 16.51
CA ALA A 70 15.05 12.12 16.64
C ALA A 70 13.99 12.15 15.54
N LEU A 71 13.50 13.33 15.18
CA LEU A 71 12.54 13.51 14.07
C LEU A 71 13.16 13.13 12.72
N VAL A 72 14.41 13.54 12.46
CA VAL A 72 15.15 13.13 11.25
C VAL A 72 15.34 11.62 11.23
N LEU A 73 15.70 10.99 12.36
CA LEU A 73 15.84 9.55 12.46
C LEU A 73 14.52 8.83 12.14
N VAL A 74 13.40 9.26 12.71
CA VAL A 74 12.06 8.68 12.42
C VAL A 74 11.72 8.85 10.94
N TRP A 75 12.02 10.00 10.34
CA TRP A 75 11.82 10.24 8.91
C TRP A 75 12.65 9.29 8.05
N VAL A 76 13.95 9.14 8.35
CA VAL A 76 14.87 8.25 7.62
C VAL A 76 14.42 6.79 7.74
N LEU A 77 14.06 6.34 8.94
CA LEU A 77 13.57 4.97 9.17
C LEU A 77 12.28 4.69 8.38
N MET A 78 11.32 5.62 8.42
CA MET A 78 10.08 5.49 7.64
C MET A 78 10.36 5.44 6.13
N ARG A 79 11.24 6.31 5.63
CA ARG A 79 11.65 6.31 4.23
C ARG A 79 12.34 4.99 3.86
N SER A 80 13.21 4.48 4.72
CA SER A 80 13.93 3.21 4.53
C SER A 80 12.97 2.04 4.38
N LEU A 81 11.99 1.91 5.29
CA LEU A 81 10.98 0.84 5.23
C LEU A 81 10.17 0.89 3.93
N SER A 82 9.75 2.09 3.49
CA SER A 82 9.04 2.25 2.22
C SER A 82 9.91 1.87 1.02
N THR A 83 11.18 2.30 1.01
CA THR A 83 12.13 1.99 -0.07
C THR A 83 12.47 0.51 -0.12
N GLU A 84 12.64 -0.14 1.03
CA GLU A 84 12.90 -1.57 1.14
C GLU A 84 11.73 -2.39 0.60
N TYR A 85 10.49 -2.04 0.99
CA TYR A 85 9.29 -2.69 0.44
C TYR A 85 9.15 -2.51 -1.08
N VAL A 86 9.46 -1.33 -1.61
CA VAL A 86 9.49 -1.11 -3.07
C VAL A 86 10.58 -1.94 -3.73
N ARG A 87 11.79 -1.95 -3.16
CA ARG A 87 12.92 -2.74 -3.70
C ARG A 87 12.60 -4.22 -3.73
N ASP A 88 12.03 -4.76 -2.66
CA ASP A 88 11.61 -6.14 -2.56
C ASP A 88 10.58 -6.48 -3.64
N ALA A 89 9.53 -5.68 -3.79
CA ALA A 89 8.53 -5.87 -4.83
C ALA A 89 9.13 -5.83 -6.25
N LEU A 90 10.02 -4.87 -6.52
CA LEU A 90 10.68 -4.72 -7.82
C LEU A 90 11.72 -5.80 -8.10
N GLY A 91 12.30 -6.41 -7.06
CA GLY A 91 13.25 -7.50 -7.16
C GLY A 91 12.61 -8.89 -7.19
N THR A 92 11.35 -9.01 -6.77
CA THR A 92 10.61 -10.27 -6.74
C THR A 92 9.56 -10.32 -7.85
N ASP A 93 8.28 -10.13 -7.52
CA ASP A 93 7.15 -10.36 -8.41
C ASP A 93 7.05 -9.35 -9.57
N LEU A 94 7.57 -8.13 -9.40
CA LEU A 94 7.61 -7.13 -10.48
C LEU A 94 8.92 -7.18 -11.29
N CYS A 95 9.86 -8.06 -10.96
CA CYS A 95 11.04 -8.33 -11.80
C CYS A 95 10.68 -9.12 -13.06
N ASP A 96 9.78 -10.10 -12.92
CA ASP A 96 9.18 -10.85 -14.03
C ASP A 96 7.65 -10.83 -13.86
N VAL A 97 7.00 -9.75 -14.33
CA VAL A 97 5.55 -9.55 -14.20
C VAL A 97 4.80 -10.65 -14.95
N ALA A 98 5.19 -10.93 -16.20
CA ALA A 98 4.58 -11.96 -17.02
C ALA A 98 4.71 -13.35 -16.37
N GLY A 99 5.91 -13.68 -15.88
CA GLY A 99 6.17 -14.93 -15.17
C GLY A 99 5.39 -15.07 -13.87
N SER A 100 5.29 -13.99 -13.10
CA SER A 100 4.64 -13.99 -11.79
C SER A 100 3.12 -14.05 -11.88
N TYR A 101 2.54 -13.42 -12.90
CA TYR A 101 1.11 -13.13 -12.95
C TYR A 101 0.35 -13.62 -14.17
N LEU A 102 1.01 -14.02 -15.27
CA LEU A 102 0.34 -14.39 -16.51
C LEU A 102 0.55 -15.85 -16.93
N ARG A 103 1.57 -16.53 -16.40
CA ARG A 103 1.86 -17.95 -16.75
C ARG A 103 0.81 -18.94 -16.23
N ALA A 104 0.12 -18.61 -15.15
CA ALA A 104 -0.89 -19.47 -14.55
C ALA A 104 -2.28 -18.86 -14.76
N PRO A 105 -3.30 -19.67 -15.06
CA PRO A 105 -4.60 -19.16 -15.44
C PRO A 105 -5.29 -18.44 -14.26
N ASP A 106 -5.06 -18.87 -13.02
CA ASP A 106 -5.69 -18.25 -11.83
C ASP A 106 -4.95 -17.01 -11.29
N ARG A 107 -4.05 -16.47 -12.10
CA ARG A 107 -3.33 -15.23 -11.83
C ARG A 107 -3.63 -14.24 -12.93
N CYS A 108 -3.62 -12.96 -12.58
CA CYS A 108 -3.72 -11.93 -13.60
C CYS A 108 -3.13 -10.62 -13.11
N PHE A 109 -2.71 -9.79 -14.06
CA PHE A 109 -2.25 -8.43 -13.84
C PHE A 109 -2.94 -7.52 -14.85
N TRP A 110 -3.63 -6.50 -14.35
CA TRP A 110 -4.30 -5.52 -15.18
C TRP A 110 -3.65 -4.15 -15.04
N VAL A 111 -3.70 -3.42 -16.14
CA VAL A 111 -3.37 -2.00 -16.21
C VAL A 111 -4.60 -1.21 -16.61
N ALA A 112 -4.75 -0.02 -16.04
CA ALA A 112 -5.66 1.01 -16.55
C ALA A 112 -4.85 1.95 -17.43
N GLU A 113 -5.27 2.08 -18.68
CA GLU A 113 -4.63 2.90 -19.70
C GLU A 113 -5.51 4.10 -20.05
N GLU A 114 -4.88 5.27 -20.20
CA GLU A 114 -5.50 6.46 -20.75
C GLU A 114 -4.53 7.12 -21.74
N GLY A 115 -4.97 7.35 -22.98
CA GLY A 115 -4.16 7.97 -24.02
C GLY A 115 -2.83 7.24 -24.29
N GLY A 116 -2.81 5.91 -24.28
CA GLY A 116 -1.59 5.10 -24.46
C GLY A 116 -0.69 5.02 -23.23
N THR A 117 -1.05 5.68 -22.11
CA THR A 117 -0.23 5.70 -20.89
C THR A 117 -0.87 4.87 -19.79
N VAL A 118 -0.06 4.03 -19.13
CA VAL A 118 -0.49 3.29 -17.93
C VAL A 118 -0.64 4.24 -16.75
N VAL A 119 -1.87 4.39 -16.27
CA VAL A 119 -2.26 5.30 -15.19
C VAL A 119 -2.79 4.57 -13.96
N GLY A 120 -2.97 3.25 -14.03
CA GLY A 120 -3.34 2.39 -12.92
C GLY A 120 -2.88 0.95 -13.12
N MET A 121 -2.76 0.20 -12.03
CA MET A 121 -2.39 -1.21 -12.05
C MET A 121 -3.01 -1.96 -10.87
N VAL A 122 -3.23 -3.26 -11.03
CA VAL A 122 -3.61 -4.20 -9.96
C VAL A 122 -3.23 -5.63 -10.36
N ALA A 123 -2.88 -6.45 -9.38
CA ALA A 123 -2.59 -7.86 -9.57
C ALA A 123 -3.51 -8.74 -8.71
N ALA A 124 -3.78 -9.94 -9.22
CA ALA A 124 -4.50 -11.00 -8.54
C ALA A 124 -3.66 -12.28 -8.54
N VAL A 125 -3.52 -12.90 -7.36
CA VAL A 125 -2.76 -14.15 -7.20
C VAL A 125 -3.40 -15.05 -6.12
N PRO A 126 -3.44 -16.38 -6.29
CA PRO A 126 -3.94 -17.28 -5.25
C PRO A 126 -3.04 -17.26 -4.01
N THR A 127 -3.64 -17.32 -2.82
CA THR A 127 -2.90 -17.37 -1.54
C THR A 127 -2.38 -18.78 -1.19
N GLY A 128 -2.83 -19.80 -1.92
CA GLY A 128 -2.63 -21.21 -1.57
C GLY A 128 -3.58 -21.74 -0.50
N ARG A 129 -4.51 -20.91 0.01
CA ARG A 129 -5.51 -21.29 1.05
C ARG A 129 -6.95 -21.24 0.54
N GLY A 130 -7.14 -21.38 -0.77
CA GLY A 130 -8.47 -21.27 -1.39
C GLY A 130 -8.98 -19.83 -1.53
N GLU A 131 -8.12 -18.83 -1.37
CA GLU A 131 -8.46 -17.41 -1.50
C GLU A 131 -7.65 -16.75 -2.60
N LEU A 132 -8.17 -15.66 -3.16
CA LEU A 132 -7.45 -14.82 -4.11
C LEU A 132 -6.96 -13.54 -3.42
N GLU A 133 -5.68 -13.20 -3.56
CA GLU A 133 -5.12 -11.96 -3.05
C GLU A 133 -5.18 -10.86 -4.12
N LEU A 134 -5.77 -9.71 -3.78
CA LEU A 134 -5.62 -8.46 -4.51
C LEU A 134 -4.38 -7.74 -4.00
N LYS A 135 -3.37 -7.57 -4.86
CA LYS A 135 -2.12 -6.90 -4.51
C LYS A 135 -1.64 -5.93 -5.58
N ARG A 136 -0.60 -5.17 -5.24
CA ARG A 136 0.09 -4.19 -6.12
C ARG A 136 -0.85 -3.14 -6.75
N MET A 137 -1.96 -2.80 -6.09
CA MET A 137 -2.87 -1.77 -6.59
C MET A 137 -2.26 -0.37 -6.48
N SER A 138 -2.12 0.34 -7.59
CA SER A 138 -1.65 1.73 -7.63
C SER A 138 -2.37 2.51 -8.74
N VAL A 139 -2.64 3.80 -8.49
CA VAL A 139 -3.22 4.73 -9.49
C VAL A 139 -2.44 6.03 -9.44
N SER A 140 -2.10 6.54 -10.62
CA SER A 140 -1.38 7.80 -10.83
C SER A 140 -2.10 8.93 -10.11
N ARG A 141 -1.34 9.78 -9.42
CA ARG A 141 -1.89 10.87 -8.58
C ARG A 141 -2.84 11.78 -9.36
N GLU A 142 -2.50 12.09 -10.60
CA GLU A 142 -3.28 12.97 -11.51
C GLU A 142 -4.61 12.33 -11.96
N HIS A 143 -4.74 11.01 -11.81
CA HIS A 143 -5.88 10.23 -12.28
C HIS A 143 -6.78 9.74 -11.12
N ARG A 144 -6.48 10.14 -9.89
CA ARG A 144 -7.29 9.80 -8.69
C ARG A 144 -8.62 10.55 -8.69
N GLY A 145 -9.58 10.05 -7.92
CA GLY A 145 -10.93 10.62 -7.85
C GLY A 145 -11.83 10.33 -9.05
N ARG A 146 -11.31 9.64 -10.08
CA ARG A 146 -12.01 9.33 -11.33
C ARG A 146 -12.57 7.91 -11.41
N GLY A 147 -12.54 7.18 -10.29
CA GLY A 147 -13.08 5.81 -10.20
C GLY A 147 -12.15 4.69 -10.69
N LEU A 148 -10.93 4.97 -11.16
CA LEU A 148 -10.00 3.95 -11.69
C LEU A 148 -9.71 2.82 -10.69
N ALA A 149 -9.34 3.15 -9.44
CA ALA A 149 -9.07 2.15 -8.41
C ALA A 149 -10.30 1.27 -8.11
N ARG A 150 -11.50 1.85 -8.23
CA ARG A 150 -12.76 1.12 -8.03
C ARG A 150 -12.99 0.14 -9.18
N ALA A 151 -12.76 0.59 -10.41
CA ALA A 151 -12.87 -0.25 -11.60
C ALA A 151 -11.84 -1.40 -11.59
N LEU A 152 -10.58 -1.11 -11.25
CA LEU A 152 -9.53 -2.14 -11.07
C LEU A 152 -9.89 -3.15 -9.99
N CYS A 153 -10.40 -2.69 -8.84
CA CYS A 153 -10.86 -3.59 -7.78
C CYS A 153 -12.03 -4.50 -8.25
N ARG A 154 -13.00 -3.94 -8.99
CA ARG A 154 -14.11 -4.71 -9.56
C ARG A 154 -13.63 -5.77 -10.55
N GLU A 155 -12.62 -5.46 -11.35
CA GLU A 155 -12.00 -6.42 -12.28
C GLU A 155 -11.47 -7.64 -11.52
N VAL A 156 -10.76 -7.42 -10.41
CA VAL A 156 -10.27 -8.51 -9.55
C VAL A 156 -11.41 -9.33 -8.94
N LEU A 157 -12.48 -8.67 -8.46
CA LEU A 157 -13.63 -9.39 -7.89
C LEU A 157 -14.40 -10.17 -8.95
N ALA A 158 -14.50 -9.67 -10.18
CA ALA A 158 -15.12 -10.38 -11.30
C ALA A 158 -14.28 -11.59 -11.71
N PHE A 159 -12.96 -11.41 -11.83
CA PHE A 159 -12.02 -12.49 -12.09
C PHE A 159 -12.10 -13.58 -11.01
N ALA A 160 -12.12 -13.20 -9.73
CA ALA A 160 -12.26 -14.14 -8.62
C ALA A 160 -13.51 -15.02 -8.76
N ARG A 161 -14.68 -14.41 -9.05
CA ARG A 161 -15.92 -15.15 -9.30
C ARG A 161 -15.81 -16.08 -10.51
N ALA A 162 -15.26 -15.59 -11.61
CA ALA A 162 -15.09 -16.39 -12.84
C ALA A 162 -14.16 -17.59 -12.64
N ARG A 163 -13.24 -17.52 -11.66
CA ARG A 163 -12.35 -18.62 -11.27
C ARG A 163 -12.86 -19.47 -10.10
N GLY A 164 -14.07 -19.21 -9.61
CA GLY A 164 -14.67 -19.97 -8.52
C GLY A 164 -14.09 -19.67 -7.13
N TYR A 165 -13.37 -18.57 -6.95
CA TYR A 165 -12.95 -18.14 -5.62
C TYR A 165 -14.14 -17.56 -4.85
N GLY A 166 -14.42 -18.12 -3.67
CA GLY A 166 -15.43 -17.58 -2.74
C GLY A 166 -14.92 -16.41 -1.89
N THR A 167 -13.63 -16.06 -1.97
CA THR A 167 -13.04 -15.00 -1.13
C THR A 167 -11.90 -14.28 -1.82
N VAL A 168 -11.88 -12.96 -1.68
CA VAL A 168 -10.74 -12.10 -2.01
C VAL A 168 -10.19 -11.43 -0.76
N VAL A 169 -8.87 -11.46 -0.59
CA VAL A 169 -8.16 -10.84 0.53
C VAL A 169 -7.18 -9.77 0.06
N LEU A 170 -6.84 -8.83 0.93
CA LEU A 170 -5.79 -7.85 0.68
C LEU A 170 -5.19 -7.29 1.97
N SER A 171 -4.04 -6.66 1.84
CA SER A 171 -3.37 -5.93 2.92
C SER A 171 -3.12 -4.47 2.53
N THR A 172 -3.41 -3.52 3.43
CA THR A 172 -3.19 -2.09 3.21
C THR A 172 -2.68 -1.42 4.48
N SER A 173 -1.80 -0.42 4.36
CA SER A 173 -1.24 0.25 5.54
C SER A 173 -2.25 1.21 6.20
N VAL A 174 -2.08 1.44 7.51
CA VAL A 174 -2.92 2.37 8.29
C VAL A 174 -2.97 3.78 7.70
N VAL A 175 -1.94 4.20 6.96
CA VAL A 175 -1.88 5.54 6.35
C VAL A 175 -2.56 5.66 4.99
N GLN A 176 -2.95 4.53 4.38
CA GLN A 176 -3.66 4.49 3.10
C GLN A 176 -5.20 4.62 3.29
N VAL A 177 -5.63 5.67 4.00
CA VAL A 177 -7.05 5.88 4.37
C VAL A 177 -7.99 5.90 3.15
N VAL A 178 -7.53 6.45 2.02
CA VAL A 178 -8.33 6.47 0.78
C VAL A 178 -8.52 5.07 0.21
N ALA A 179 -7.50 4.20 0.27
CA ALA A 179 -7.59 2.82 -0.17
C ALA A 179 -8.51 2.01 0.77
N GLN A 180 -8.39 2.20 2.08
CA GLN A 180 -9.27 1.56 3.08
C GLN A 180 -10.75 1.84 2.78
N ARG A 181 -11.14 3.11 2.62
CA ARG A 181 -12.52 3.49 2.28
C ARG A 181 -12.97 2.91 0.93
N LEU A 182 -12.06 2.84 -0.04
CA LEU A 182 -12.36 2.23 -1.34
C LEU A 182 -12.67 0.74 -1.20
N TYR A 183 -11.87 0.00 -0.43
CA TYR A 183 -12.09 -1.42 -0.21
C TYR A 183 -13.37 -1.66 0.60
N GLU A 184 -13.61 -0.91 1.66
CA GLU A 184 -14.84 -0.96 2.45
C GLU A 184 -16.08 -0.72 1.57
N GLY A 185 -16.04 0.31 0.72
CA GLY A 185 -17.10 0.60 -0.25
C GLY A 185 -17.27 -0.44 -1.36
N GLN A 186 -16.33 -1.38 -1.49
CA GLN A 186 -16.37 -2.49 -2.46
C GLN A 186 -16.72 -3.84 -1.80
N GLY A 187 -17.14 -3.83 -0.53
CA GLY A 187 -17.59 -5.02 0.21
C GLY A 187 -16.50 -5.72 1.01
N PHE A 188 -15.29 -5.15 1.10
CA PHE A 188 -14.26 -5.67 1.98
C PHE A 188 -14.52 -5.27 3.43
N ARG A 189 -14.31 -6.20 4.34
CA ARG A 189 -14.31 -5.98 5.79
C ARG A 189 -12.92 -6.17 6.37
N LYS A 190 -12.52 -5.31 7.30
CA LYS A 190 -11.28 -5.47 8.06
C LYS A 190 -11.42 -6.68 8.99
N VAL A 191 -10.53 -7.67 8.85
CA VAL A 191 -10.53 -8.90 9.65
C VAL A 191 -9.38 -8.97 10.65
N GLY A 192 -8.39 -8.09 10.53
CA GLY A 192 -7.26 -8.05 11.45
C GLY A 192 -6.26 -6.97 11.12
N SER A 193 -5.18 -6.96 11.89
CA SER A 193 -4.03 -6.10 11.65
C SER A 193 -2.74 -6.76 12.14
N SER A 194 -1.65 -6.48 11.46
CA SER A 194 -0.30 -6.90 11.84
C SER A 194 0.64 -5.70 11.89
N TYR A 195 1.80 -5.89 12.50
CA TYR A 195 2.90 -4.93 12.45
C TYR A 195 3.99 -5.48 11.52
N PRO A 196 4.55 -4.66 10.62
CA PRO A 196 5.57 -5.14 9.69
C PRO A 196 6.90 -5.46 10.40
N SER A 197 7.15 -4.88 11.58
CA SER A 197 8.37 -5.07 12.36
C SER A 197 8.20 -4.64 13.82
N LEU A 198 9.20 -4.93 14.66
CA LEU A 198 9.30 -4.39 16.02
C LEU A 198 9.26 -2.85 16.02
N LEU A 199 9.96 -2.24 15.06
CA LEU A 199 9.92 -0.78 14.88
C LEU A 199 8.52 -0.30 14.49
N GLY A 200 7.82 -1.02 13.60
CA GLY A 200 6.42 -0.75 13.28
C GLY A 200 5.53 -0.81 14.53
N THR A 201 5.79 -1.75 15.44
CA THR A 201 5.09 -1.87 16.72
C THR A 201 5.33 -0.66 17.62
N LEU A 202 6.58 -0.20 17.75
CA LEU A 202 6.95 1.01 18.50
C LEU A 202 6.31 2.27 17.90
N LEU A 203 6.24 2.35 16.57
CA LEU A 203 5.73 3.52 15.84
C LEU A 203 4.20 3.48 15.57
N ASN A 204 3.52 2.40 15.95
CA ASN A 204 2.10 2.13 15.73
C ASN A 204 1.72 2.03 14.25
N PHE A 205 2.66 1.62 13.42
CA PHE A 205 2.43 1.48 12.00
C PHE A 205 1.84 0.09 11.70
N GLN A 206 0.52 0.04 11.56
CA GLN A 206 -0.22 -1.20 11.33
C GLN A 206 -0.46 -1.45 9.84
N ILE A 207 -0.43 -2.72 9.44
CA ILE A 207 -0.98 -3.22 8.19
C ILE A 207 -2.34 -3.84 8.50
N PHE A 208 -3.38 -3.39 7.82
CA PHE A 208 -4.73 -3.92 7.96
C PHE A 208 -4.98 -5.01 6.93
N HIS A 209 -5.57 -6.10 7.39
CA HIS A 209 -5.99 -7.21 6.55
C HIS A 209 -7.49 -7.12 6.30
N TYR A 210 -7.86 -7.20 5.02
CA TYR A 210 -9.23 -7.11 4.56
C TYR A 210 -9.63 -8.39 3.84
N ARG A 211 -10.91 -8.72 3.95
CA ARG A 211 -11.54 -9.88 3.32
C ARG A 211 -12.85 -9.45 2.65
N CYS A 212 -13.12 -9.93 1.45
CA CYS A 212 -14.39 -9.80 0.76
C CYS A 212 -14.89 -11.21 0.43
N ASP A 213 -16.02 -11.58 1.03
CA ASP A 213 -16.66 -12.86 0.79
C ASP A 213 -17.56 -12.72 -0.46
N LEU A 214 -17.24 -13.47 -1.50
CA LEU A 214 -17.97 -13.50 -2.75
C LEU A 214 -19.07 -14.54 -2.60
N GLY A 215 -20.24 -14.14 -2.11
CA GLY A 215 -21.37 -15.06 -1.97
C GLY A 215 -21.66 -15.81 -3.27
N ASP A 216 -22.19 -17.03 -3.14
CA ASP A 216 -22.55 -17.88 -4.27
C ASP A 216 -23.45 -17.09 -5.23
N GLY A 217 -23.04 -17.00 -6.49
CA GLY A 217 -23.78 -16.32 -7.55
C GLY A 217 -25.05 -17.06 -7.94
N THR A 218 -25.98 -17.24 -7.01
CA THR A 218 -27.32 -17.78 -7.26
C THR A 218 -28.36 -16.74 -6.87
N LYS A 219 -28.64 -15.84 -7.82
CA LYS A 219 -29.97 -15.28 -8.03
C LYS A 219 -30.24 -15.25 -9.51
#